data_AF-A0AAW8NQW9-F1
#
_entry.id   AF-A0AAW8NQW9-F1
#
_cell.length_a   1.000
_cell.length_b   1.000
_cell.length_c   1.000
_cell.angle_alpha   90.00
_cell.angle_beta   90.00
_cell.angle_gamma   90.00
#
_symmetry.space_group_name_H-M   'P 1'
#
loop_
_entity.id
_entity.type
_entity.pdbx_description
1 polymer ?
#
loop_
_entity_poly.entity_id
_entity_poly.type
_entity_poly.pdbx_seq_one_letter_code
_entity_poly.pdbx_strand_id
1 'polypeptide(L)'
;MLAKPIYEALPYSYLLVGALAISKIDSAIAQGLGVLLFLFGSQIYVLRSDNRRTDRASRRKKGIIPLFLYERIPAFYLLIGLLILKIEPTYSPVISLIIISYAAYLALRRSQYRKHKVVQVDLNS
;
A
#
# COMPACT_ATOMS: atom_id res chain seq x y z
N MET A 1 17.86 -18.62 -1.65
CA MET A 1 17.41 -17.33 -2.20
C MET A 1 16.02 -17.53 -2.78
N LEU A 2 15.00 -16.83 -2.27
CA LEU A 2 13.62 -16.97 -2.76
C LEU A 2 13.59 -16.52 -4.23
N ALA A 3 12.91 -17.27 -5.10
CA ALA A 3 12.83 -16.91 -6.52
C ALA A 3 12.27 -15.50 -6.67
N LYS A 4 12.94 -14.67 -7.47
CA LYS A 4 12.56 -13.27 -7.73
C LYS A 4 11.05 -13.08 -7.97
N PRO A 5 10.36 -13.87 -8.83
CA PRO A 5 8.92 -13.68 -9.05
C PRO A 5 8.06 -13.90 -7.80
N ILE A 6 8.40 -14.90 -6.96
CA ILE A 6 7.68 -15.18 -5.71
C ILE A 6 7.85 -14.02 -4.74
N TYR A 7 9.08 -13.51 -4.63
CA TYR A 7 9.37 -12.32 -3.82
C TYR A 7 8.64 -11.07 -4.34
N GLU A 8 8.47 -10.95 -5.66
CA GLU A 8 7.76 -9.84 -6.27
C GLU A 8 6.24 -9.90 -6.04
N ALA A 9 5.67 -11.10 -6.07
CA ALA A 9 4.24 -11.35 -5.91
C ALA A 9 3.78 -11.29 -4.45
N LEU A 10 4.66 -11.62 -3.49
CA LEU A 10 4.32 -11.75 -2.06
C LEU A 10 3.49 -10.58 -1.47
N PRO A 11 3.88 -9.30 -1.58
CA PRO A 11 3.06 -8.23 -1.02
C PRO A 11 1.69 -8.12 -1.68
N TYR A 12 1.61 -8.37 -2.99
CA TYR A 12 0.35 -8.26 -3.75
C TYR A 12 -0.60 -9.42 -3.43
N SER A 13 -0.08 -10.63 -3.24
CA SER A 13 -0.90 -11.79 -2.87
C SER A 13 -1.53 -11.60 -1.49
N TYR A 14 -0.78 -11.10 -0.50
CA TYR A 14 -1.31 -10.82 0.84
C TYR A 14 -2.39 -9.74 0.80
N LEU A 15 -2.15 -8.65 0.07
CA LEU A 15 -3.15 -7.57 -0.09
C LEU A 15 -4.41 -8.07 -0.79
N LEU A 16 -4.26 -8.88 -1.85
CA LEU A 16 -5.37 -9.42 -2.62
C LEU A 16 -6.20 -10.41 -1.79
N VAL A 17 -5.55 -11.37 -1.13
CA VAL A 17 -6.24 -12.36 -0.28
C VAL A 17 -6.92 -11.68 0.91
N GLY A 18 -6.25 -10.72 1.56
CA GLY A 18 -6.83 -9.93 2.63
C GLY A 18 -8.06 -9.14 2.16
N ALA A 19 -7.97 -8.47 1.01
CA ALA A 19 -9.10 -7.73 0.43
C ALA A 19 -10.27 -8.64 0.06
N LEU A 20 -10.02 -9.80 -0.55
CA LEU A 20 -11.06 -10.78 -0.85
C LEU A 20 -11.71 -11.32 0.43
N ALA A 21 -10.93 -11.63 1.46
CA ALA A 21 -11.45 -12.09 2.73
C ALA A 21 -12.36 -11.04 3.39
N ILE A 22 -11.95 -9.76 3.36
CA ILE A 22 -12.76 -8.65 3.87
C ILE A 22 -14.05 -8.49 3.05
N SER A 23 -14.00 -8.56 1.72
CA SER A 23 -15.16 -8.27 0.87
C SER A 23 -16.13 -9.44 0.70
N LYS A 24 -15.64 -10.67 0.60
CA LYS A 24 -16.45 -11.84 0.19
C LYS A 24 -16.93 -12.71 1.34
N ILE A 25 -16.32 -12.60 2.53
CA ILE A 25 -16.66 -13.44 3.67
C ILE A 25 -17.38 -12.60 4.71
N ASP A 26 -18.54 -13.07 5.17
CA ASP A 26 -19.37 -12.32 6.14
C ASP A 26 -19.04 -12.64 7.60
N SER A 27 -18.26 -13.70 7.83
CA SER A 27 -17.74 -14.00 9.18
C SER A 27 -16.83 -12.88 9.67
N ALA A 28 -17.17 -12.29 10.82
CA ALA A 28 -16.37 -11.26 11.47
C ALA A 28 -14.94 -11.72 11.78
N ILE A 29 -14.76 -13.01 12.09
CA ILE A 29 -13.43 -13.61 12.33
C ILE A 29 -12.62 -13.61 11.02
N ALA A 30 -13.23 -14.04 9.92
CA ALA A 30 -12.57 -14.06 8.61
C ALA A 30 -12.23 -12.64 8.13
N GLN A 31 -13.10 -11.67 8.37
CA GLN A 31 -12.83 -10.25 8.09
C GLN A 31 -11.67 -9.74 8.94
N GLY A 32 -11.65 -10.02 10.25
CA GLY A 32 -10.55 -9.66 11.14
C GLY A 32 -9.20 -10.25 10.69
N LEU A 33 -9.17 -11.52 10.31
CA LEU A 33 -7.99 -12.16 9.72
C LEU A 33 -7.61 -11.53 8.37
N GLY A 34 -8.60 -11.17 7.55
CA GLY A 34 -8.39 -10.46 6.29
C GLY A 34 -7.73 -9.09 6.49
N VAL A 35 -8.17 -8.33 7.50
CA VAL A 35 -7.55 -7.05 7.90
C VAL A 35 -6.09 -7.27 8.31
N LEU A 36 -5.81 -8.26 9.16
CA LEU A 36 -4.43 -8.58 9.57
C LEU A 36 -3.55 -8.95 8.37
N LEU A 37 -4.04 -9.83 7.49
CA LEU A 37 -3.35 -10.20 6.25
C LEU A 37 -3.06 -8.98 5.37
N PHE A 38 -4.03 -8.09 5.21
CA PHE A 38 -3.89 -6.86 4.44
C PHE A 38 -2.83 -5.93 5.04
N LEU A 39 -2.81 -5.76 6.37
CA LEU A 39 -1.81 -4.94 7.07
C LEU A 39 -0.40 -5.54 6.93
N PHE A 40 -0.25 -6.86 7.04
CA PHE A 40 1.03 -7.51 6.79
C PHE A 40 1.49 -7.37 5.33
N GLY A 41 0.59 -7.52 4.36
CA GLY A 41 0.89 -7.28 2.96
C GLY A 41 1.38 -5.85 2.70
N SER A 42 0.74 -4.86 3.33
CA SER A 42 1.15 -3.46 3.30
C SER A 42 2.54 -3.24 3.93
N GLN A 43 2.82 -3.90 5.06
CA GLN A 43 4.14 -3.83 5.70
C GLN A 43 5.25 -4.45 4.83
N ILE A 44 5.00 -5.63 4.27
CA ILE A 44 5.94 -6.30 3.34
C ILE A 44 6.18 -5.43 2.10
N TYR A 45 5.14 -4.79 1.58
CA TYR A 45 5.25 -3.85 0.46
C TYR A 45 6.18 -2.68 0.77
N VAL A 46 6.04 -2.08 1.97
CA VAL A 46 6.91 -0.99 2.41
C VAL A 46 8.35 -1.47 2.64
N LEU A 47 8.55 -2.58 3.35
CA LEU A 47 9.89 -3.15 3.60
C LEU A 47 10.61 -3.46 2.29
N ARG A 48 9.91 -4.07 1.33
CA ARG A 48 10.44 -4.32 -0.03
C ARG A 48 10.75 -3.03 -0.75
N SER A 49 9.87 -2.03 -0.65
CA SER A 49 10.10 -0.73 -1.28
C SER A 49 11.31 -0.02 -0.69
N ASP A 50 11.58 -0.16 0.61
CA ASP A 50 12.75 0.42 1.26
C ASP A 50 14.03 -0.35 0.92
N ASN A 51 13.97 -1.68 0.87
CA ASN A 51 15.13 -2.52 0.50
C ASN A 51 15.59 -2.32 -0.96
N ARG A 52 14.69 -1.87 -1.83
CA ARG A 52 15.02 -1.45 -3.21
C ARG A 52 15.67 -0.06 -3.30
N ARG A 53 15.64 0.75 -2.24
CA ARG A 53 16.25 2.08 -2.25
C ARG A 53 17.73 1.99 -1.94
N THR A 54 18.55 2.32 -2.92
CA THR A 54 19.99 2.53 -2.76
C THR A 54 20.32 3.92 -2.23
N ASP A 55 19.37 4.86 -2.23
CA ASP A 55 19.57 6.23 -1.75
C ASP A 55 19.79 6.29 -0.22
N ARG A 56 20.88 6.96 0.19
CA ARG A 56 21.21 7.24 1.59
C ARG A 56 20.02 7.88 2.31
N ALA A 57 19.62 7.27 3.44
CA ALA A 57 18.52 7.76 4.29
C ALA A 57 18.66 9.23 4.71
N SER A 58 19.90 9.73 4.80
CA SER A 58 20.23 11.12 5.13
C SER A 58 19.79 12.16 4.08
N ARG A 59 19.62 11.78 2.79
CA ARG A 59 19.12 12.70 1.74
C ARG A 59 17.59 12.76 1.64
N ARG A 60 16.86 12.01 2.47
CA ARG A 60 15.40 12.00 2.46
C ARG A 60 14.90 13.28 3.14
N LYS A 61 14.10 14.11 2.45
CA LYS A 61 13.43 15.26 3.08
C LYS A 61 12.58 14.76 4.25
N LYS A 62 12.88 15.22 5.48
CA LYS A 62 12.05 14.96 6.66
C LYS A 62 10.77 15.79 6.53
N GLY A 63 9.67 15.13 6.16
CA GLY A 63 8.33 15.70 6.30
C GLY A 63 7.86 15.65 7.76
N ILE A 64 6.77 16.34 8.04
CA ILE A 64 6.11 16.38 9.36
C ILE A 64 5.55 15.00 9.74
N ILE A 65 5.12 14.23 8.74
CA ILE A 65 4.57 12.89 8.93
C ILE A 65 5.71 11.86 8.99
N PRO A 66 5.76 10.98 10.00
CA PRO A 66 6.77 9.93 10.07
C PRO A 66 6.68 9.02 8.84
N LEU A 67 7.84 8.68 8.27
CA LEU A 67 7.96 7.95 7.01
C LEU A 67 7.13 6.65 7.02
N PHE A 68 7.16 5.90 8.12
CA PHE A 68 6.42 4.64 8.28
C PHE A 68 4.89 4.78 8.14
N LEU A 69 4.31 5.92 8.53
CA LEU A 69 2.89 6.23 8.35
C LEU A 69 2.65 6.71 6.92
N TYR A 70 3.44 7.66 6.44
CA TYR A 70 3.35 8.18 5.07
C TYR A 70 3.38 7.06 4.02
N GLU A 71 4.22 6.07 4.26
CA GLU A 71 4.40 4.93 3.36
C GLU A 71 3.25 3.94 3.34
N ARG A 72 2.33 4.00 4.31
CA ARG A 72 1.16 3.12 4.38
C ARG A 72 -0.17 3.83 4.12
N ILE A 73 -0.15 5.15 3.92
CA ILE A 73 -1.35 5.95 3.63
C ILE A 73 -2.23 5.32 2.52
N PRO A 74 -1.71 4.94 1.33
CA PRO A 74 -2.57 4.39 0.27
C PRO A 74 -3.26 3.09 0.68
N ALA A 75 -2.55 2.22 1.42
CA ALA A 75 -3.10 0.97 1.91
C ALA A 75 -4.18 1.22 2.98
N PHE A 76 -4.00 2.20 3.86
CA PHE A 76 -5.03 2.57 4.85
C PHE A 76 -6.31 3.09 4.19
N TYR A 77 -6.21 3.97 3.20
CA TYR A 77 -7.39 4.43 2.46
C TYR A 77 -8.11 3.27 1.77
N LEU A 78 -7.36 2.34 1.17
CA LEU A 78 -7.94 1.16 0.53
C LEU A 78 -8.65 0.27 1.56
N LEU A 79 -8.03 0.01 2.71
CA LEU A 79 -8.62 -0.75 3.81
C LEU A 79 -9.92 -0.12 4.32
N ILE A 80 -9.93 1.21 4.54
CA ILE A 80 -11.12 1.95 4.96
C ILE A 80 -12.24 1.80 3.92
N GLY A 81 -11.93 1.95 2.64
CA GLY A 81 -12.91 1.76 1.56
C GLY A 81 -13.51 0.35 1.55
N LEU A 82 -12.70 -0.69 1.80
CA LEU A 82 -13.17 -2.07 1.89
C LEU A 82 -14.06 -2.33 3.12
N LEU A 83 -13.75 -1.69 4.25
CA LEU A 83 -14.56 -1.83 5.46
C LEU A 83 -15.89 -1.08 5.33
N ILE A 84 -15.92 0.08 4.68
CA ILE A 84 -17.16 0.83 4.43
C ILE A 84 -18.12 -0.02 3.59
N LEU A 85 -17.64 -0.78 2.59
CA LEU A 85 -18.49 -1.71 1.82
C LEU A 85 -19.25 -2.73 2.68
N LYS A 86 -18.82 -3.01 3.91
CA LYS A 86 -19.50 -3.93 4.83
C LYS A 86 -20.53 -3.27 5.73
N ILE A 87 -20.58 -1.93 5.77
CA ILE A 87 -21.60 -1.20 6.49
C ILE A 87 -22.87 -1.16 5.62
N GLU A 88 -24.03 -1.39 6.23
CA GLU A 88 -25.37 -1.30 5.62
C GLU A 88 -25.91 0.15 5.60
N PRO A 89 -25.42 0.99 4.68
CA PRO A 89 -26.34 1.98 4.10
C PRO A 89 -26.41 1.95 2.56
N THR A 90 -27.53 2.42 2.01
CA THR A 90 -27.77 2.64 0.56
C THR A 90 -26.64 3.44 -0.13
N TYR A 91 -25.95 4.31 0.60
CA TYR A 91 -24.88 5.18 0.10
C TYR A 91 -23.45 4.62 0.28
N SER A 92 -23.31 3.52 1.02
CA SER A 92 -22.02 2.89 1.32
C SER A 92 -21.16 2.54 0.10
N PRO A 93 -21.70 1.92 -0.97
CA PRO A 93 -20.89 1.54 -2.12
C PRO A 93 -20.36 2.76 -2.89
N VAL A 94 -21.11 3.87 -2.94
CA VAL A 94 -20.68 5.10 -3.60
C VAL A 94 -19.51 5.73 -2.85
N ILE A 95 -19.63 5.85 -1.52
CA ILE A 95 -18.57 6.39 -0.67
C ILE A 95 -17.31 5.52 -0.76
N SER A 96 -17.48 4.20 -0.73
CA SER A 96 -16.38 3.24 -0.85
C SER A 96 -15.67 3.38 -2.19
N LEU A 97 -16.42 3.53 -3.30
CA LEU A 97 -15.85 3.70 -4.63
C LEU A 97 -14.99 4.96 -4.73
N ILE A 98 -15.44 6.08 -4.15
CA ILE A 98 -14.69 7.34 -4.12
C ILE A 98 -13.37 7.15 -3.35
N ILE A 99 -13.44 6.52 -2.18
CA ILE A 99 -12.26 6.30 -1.32
C ILE A 99 -11.26 5.34 -1.97
N ILE A 100 -11.73 4.23 -2.56
CA ILE A 100 -10.88 3.26 -3.26
C ILE A 100 -10.23 3.91 -4.48
N SER A 101 -10.98 4.71 -5.24
CA SER A 101 -10.45 5.45 -6.39
C SER A 101 -9.37 6.44 -5.97
N TYR A 102 -9.58 7.15 -4.87
CA TYR A 102 -8.57 8.05 -4.29
C TYR A 102 -7.33 7.31 -3.81
N ALA A 103 -7.49 6.15 -3.17
CA ALA A 103 -6.38 5.30 -2.74
C ALA A 103 -5.54 4.82 -3.94
N ALA A 104 -6.20 4.39 -5.02
CA ALA A 104 -5.56 3.96 -6.26
C ALA A 104 -4.80 5.12 -6.92
N TYR A 105 -5.41 6.30 -7.01
CA TYR A 105 -4.77 7.51 -7.50
C TYR A 105 -3.49 7.86 -6.70
N LEU A 106 -3.56 7.81 -5.37
CA LEU A 106 -2.42 8.10 -4.51
C LEU A 106 -1.29 7.06 -4.69
N ALA A 107 -1.64 5.78 -4.83
CA ALA A 107 -0.69 4.70 -5.10
C ALA A 107 0.00 4.88 -6.46
N LEU A 108 -0.74 5.25 -7.50
CA LEU A 108 -0.21 5.50 -8.85
C LEU A 108 0.72 6.72 -8.87
N ARG A 109 0.29 7.86 -8.31
CA ARG A 109 1.16 9.04 -8.18
C ARG A 109 2.46 8.70 -7.48
N ARG A 110 2.39 7.97 -6.36
CA ARG A 110 3.58 7.55 -5.63
C ARG A 110 4.50 6.65 -6.46
N SER A 111 3.93 5.75 -7.27
CA SER A 111 4.72 4.93 -8.20
C SER A 111 5.42 5.78 -9.26
N GLN A 112 4.76 6.83 -9.77
CA GLN A 112 5.32 7.74 -10.77
C GLN A 112 6.42 8.65 -10.21
N TYR A 113 6.18 9.33 -9.08
CA TYR A 113 7.19 10.22 -8.47
C TYR A 113 8.46 9.50 -8.02
N ARG A 114 8.39 8.18 -7.80
CA ARG A 114 9.56 7.35 -7.46
C ARG A 114 10.40 6.94 -8.67
N LYS A 115 9.93 7.16 -9.90
CA LYS A 115 10.68 6.85 -11.13
C LYS A 115 11.63 7.96 -11.58
N HIS A 116 11.47 9.19 -11.07
CA HIS A 116 12.43 10.26 -11.34
C HIS A 116 13.72 10.00 -10.56
N LYS A 117 14.65 9.28 -11.19
CA LYS A 117 16.06 9.27 -10.80
C LYS A 117 16.55 10.71 -10.84
N VAL A 118 17.12 11.17 -9.73
CA VAL A 118 17.94 12.39 -9.74
C VAL A 118 19.09 12.10 -10.70
N VAL A 119 19.21 12.87 -11.78
CA VAL A 119 20.38 12.81 -12.66
C VAL A 119 21.58 13.12 -11.78
N GLN A 120 22.43 12.13 -11.50
CA GLN A 120 23.76 12.40 -10.95
C GLN A 120 24.51 13.11 -12.06
N VAL A 121 24.59 14.44 -11.97
CA VAL A 121 25.58 15.20 -12.71
C VAL A 121 26.90 14.88 -12.03
N ASP A 122 27.69 14.00 -12.64
CA ASP A 122 29.07 13.76 -12.22
C ASP A 122 29.87 15.03 -12.47
N LEU A 123 29.96 15.88 -11.45
CA LEU A 123 30.86 17.02 -11.40
C LEU A 123 32.26 16.49 -11.08
N ASN A 124 32.91 15.89 -12.07
CA ASN A 124 34.36 15.65 -12.12
C ASN A 124 34.76 15.40 -13.58
N SER A 125 34.97 16.50 -14.31
CA SER A 125 35.68 16.54 -15.59
C SER A 125 36.57 17.77 -15.60
#